data_AF-A0A258SDI7-F1
#
_entry.id   AF-A0A258SDI7-F1
#
_cell.length_a   1.000
_cell.length_b   1.000
_cell.length_c   1.000
_cell.angle_alpha   90.00
_cell.angle_beta   90.00
_cell.angle_gamma   90.00
#
_symmetry.space_group_name_H-M   'P 1'
#
loop_
_entity.id
_entity.type
_entity.pdbx_description
1 polymer ?
#
loop_
_entity_poly.entity_id
_entity_poly.type
_entity_poly.pdbx_seq_one_letter_code
_entity_poly.pdbx_strand_id
1 'polypeptide(L)'
;WERLSAILVGLFLNSSGIGNLADLLTLQTLQQHADFVLAYLAFGAVLALLMFSLSVVSLPMLMHRKVDFATALVTSFMATRLNFLPMLLWGVLIAGLIAVGMASYFIAMVVIFPWLGHASWHAYRDLIEAT
;
A
#
# COMPACT_ATOMS: atom_id res chain seq x y z
N TRP A 1 -6.15 -3.87 -10.44
CA TRP A 1 -5.65 -2.49 -10.48
C TRP A 1 -5.87 -1.88 -11.86
N GLU A 2 -5.28 -2.41 -12.93
CA GLU A 2 -5.37 -1.83 -14.28
C GLU A 2 -6.80 -1.46 -14.73
N ARG A 3 -7.77 -2.36 -14.56
CA ARG A 3 -9.17 -2.09 -14.92
C ARG A 3 -9.81 -0.96 -14.13
N LEU A 4 -9.48 -0.85 -12.83
CA LEU A 4 -9.99 0.23 -11.98
C LEU A 4 -9.36 1.57 -12.37
N SER A 5 -8.06 1.57 -12.64
CA SER A 5 -7.35 2.75 -13.13
C SER A 5 -7.91 3.21 -14.48
N ALA A 6 -8.18 2.29 -15.41
CA ALA A 6 -8.78 2.61 -16.71
C ALA A 6 -10.19 3.21 -16.57
N ILE A 7 -11.02 2.70 -15.66
CA ILE A 7 -12.34 3.26 -15.37
C ILE A 7 -12.22 4.66 -14.78
N LEU A 8 -11.34 4.87 -13.79
CA LEU A 8 -11.14 6.19 -13.19
C LEU A 8 -10.61 7.20 -14.21
N VAL A 9 -9.66 6.78 -15.05
CA VAL A 9 -9.13 7.63 -16.13
C VAL A 9 -10.23 7.96 -17.14
N GLY A 10 -11.01 6.96 -17.57
CA GLY A 10 -12.13 7.15 -18.49
C GLY A 10 -13.28 7.96 -17.91
N LEU A 11 -13.52 7.96 -16.60
CA LEU A 11 -14.57 8.78 -16.00
C LEU A 11 -14.16 10.24 -15.84
N PHE A 12 -12.90 10.50 -15.48
CA PHE A 12 -12.45 11.84 -15.10
C PHE A 12 -11.66 12.59 -16.18
N LEU A 13 -10.99 11.87 -17.08
CA LEU A 13 -10.15 12.46 -18.15
C LEU A 13 -10.81 12.36 -19.54
N ASN A 14 -12.02 11.82 -19.65
CA ASN A 14 -12.75 11.75 -20.93
C ASN A 14 -13.08 13.13 -21.53
N SER A 15 -13.05 14.19 -20.72
CA SER A 15 -13.31 15.57 -21.16
C SER A 15 -12.05 16.33 -21.60
N SER A 16 -10.86 15.84 -21.25
CA SER A 16 -9.58 16.51 -21.50
C SER A 16 -8.78 15.71 -22.51
N GLY A 17 -8.66 16.23 -23.73
CA GLY A 17 -7.83 15.64 -24.80
C GLY A 17 -6.35 15.68 -24.42
N ILE A 18 -5.92 14.77 -23.54
CA ILE A 18 -4.55 14.65 -23.08
C ILE A 18 -3.76 13.95 -24.18
N GLY A 19 -3.11 14.76 -25.01
CA GLY A 19 -2.26 14.28 -26.10
C GLY A 19 -0.90 13.74 -25.64
N ASN A 20 -0.48 14.01 -24.40
CA ASN A 20 0.85 13.66 -23.90
C ASN A 20 0.89 13.36 -22.38
N LEU A 21 1.67 12.35 -21.98
CA LEU A 21 1.91 11.98 -20.58
C LEU A 21 2.70 13.04 -19.81
N ALA A 22 3.50 13.84 -20.50
CA ALA A 22 4.25 14.94 -19.88
C ALA A 22 3.31 16.03 -19.33
N ASP A 23 2.16 16.24 -19.96
CA ASP A 23 1.18 17.26 -19.55
C ASP A 23 0.48 16.88 -18.24
N LEU A 24 0.36 15.58 -17.93
CA LEU A 24 -0.21 15.08 -16.68
C LEU A 24 0.64 15.44 -15.45
N LEU A 25 1.94 15.66 -15.63
CA LEU A 25 2.86 16.01 -14.55
C LEU A 25 2.99 17.53 -14.35
N THR A 26 2.35 18.34 -15.19
CA THR A 26 2.36 19.79 -15.01
C THR A 26 1.44 20.20 -13.85
N LEU A 27 1.90 21.16 -13.05
CA LEU A 27 1.15 21.68 -11.90
C LEU A 27 -0.22 22.25 -12.29
N GLN A 28 -0.35 22.73 -13.53
CA GLN A 28 -1.58 23.29 -14.07
C GLN A 28 -2.65 22.20 -14.31
N THR A 29 -2.26 21.06 -14.88
CA THR A 29 -3.17 19.91 -15.08
C THR A 29 -3.56 19.26 -13.74
N LEU A 30 -2.63 19.18 -12.79
CA LEU A 30 -2.89 18.70 -11.44
C LEU A 30 -3.95 19.55 -10.71
N GLN A 31 -3.88 20.88 -10.87
CA GLN A 31 -4.88 21.79 -10.31
C GLN A 31 -6.22 21.72 -11.04
N GLN A 32 -6.20 21.57 -12.36
CA GLN A 32 -7.42 21.44 -13.18
C GLN A 32 -8.17 20.13 -12.95
N HIS A 33 -7.45 19.06 -12.58
CA HIS A 33 -8.02 17.73 -12.34
C HIS A 33 -7.77 17.25 -10.89
N ALA A 34 -7.85 18.15 -9.92
CA ALA A 34 -7.67 17.80 -8.51
C ALA A 34 -8.66 16.72 -8.03
N ASP A 35 -9.90 16.75 -8.53
CA ASP A 35 -10.92 15.74 -8.22
C ASP A 35 -10.50 14.34 -8.66
N PHE A 36 -9.88 14.22 -9.84
CA PHE A 36 -9.34 12.95 -10.32
C PHE A 36 -8.22 12.45 -9.41
N VAL A 37 -7.27 13.32 -9.08
CA VAL A 37 -6.10 12.95 -8.25
C VAL A 37 -6.57 12.49 -6.87
N LEU A 38 -7.49 13.22 -6.25
CA LEU A 38 -8.05 12.87 -4.95
C LEU A 38 -8.82 11.55 -5.01
N ALA A 39 -9.69 11.36 -6.01
CA ALA A 39 -10.42 10.11 -6.19
C ALA A 39 -9.46 8.94 -6.43
N TYR A 40 -8.48 9.11 -7.30
CA TYR A 40 -7.48 8.10 -7.63
C TYR A 40 -6.63 7.70 -6.41
N LEU A 41 -6.16 8.68 -5.63
CA LEU A 41 -5.44 8.43 -4.38
C LEU A 41 -6.31 7.77 -3.33
N ALA A 42 -7.57 8.19 -3.16
CA ALA A 42 -8.48 7.60 -2.19
C ALA A 42 -8.77 6.12 -2.52
N PHE A 43 -9.08 5.81 -3.78
CA PHE A 43 -9.27 4.42 -4.22
C PHE A 43 -8.00 3.59 -4.07
N GLY A 44 -6.85 4.16 -4.44
CA GLY A 44 -5.55 3.51 -4.25
C GLY A 44 -5.25 3.22 -2.78
N ALA A 45 -5.52 4.17 -1.88
CA ALA A 45 -5.30 4.03 -0.44
C ALA A 45 -6.20 2.95 0.17
N VAL A 46 -7.49 2.90 -0.20
CA VAL A 46 -8.41 1.85 0.26
C VAL A 46 -7.96 0.48 -0.22
N LEU A 47 -7.57 0.35 -1.50
CA LEU A 47 -7.07 -0.90 -2.05
C LEU A 47 -5.77 -1.33 -1.37
N ALA A 48 -4.85 -0.40 -1.14
CA ALA A 48 -3.59 -0.65 -0.46
C ALA A 48 -3.82 -1.12 0.98
N LEU A 49 -4.73 -0.47 1.72
CA LEU A 49 -5.08 -0.85 3.09
C LEU A 49 -5.70 -2.25 3.13
N LEU A 50 -6.61 -2.57 2.21
CA LEU A 50 -7.19 -3.91 2.09
C LEU A 50 -6.11 -4.96 1.82
N MET A 51 -5.25 -4.76 0.82
CA MET A 51 -4.17 -5.70 0.49
C MET A 51 -3.16 -5.84 1.62
N PHE A 52 -2.80 -4.74 2.28
CA PHE A 52 -1.94 -4.74 3.45
C PHE A 52 -2.55 -5.57 4.60
N SER A 53 -3.82 -5.35 4.92
CA SER A 53 -4.52 -6.07 5.99
C SER A 53 -4.54 -7.59 5.79
N LEU A 54 -4.55 -8.04 4.53
CA LEU A 54 -4.58 -9.47 4.19
C LEU A 54 -3.18 -10.10 4.14
N SER A 55 -2.14 -9.31 3.86
CA SER A 55 -0.78 -9.81 3.60
C SER A 55 0.16 -9.71 4.80
N VAL A 56 0.00 -8.70 5.65
CA VAL A 56 1.02 -8.33 6.67
C VAL A 56 1.34 -9.45 7.66
N VAL A 57 0.36 -10.26 8.08
CA VAL A 57 0.58 -11.40 8.98
C VAL A 57 0.50 -12.74 8.25
N SER A 58 -0.19 -12.83 7.12
CA SER A 58 -0.47 -14.12 6.47
C SER A 58 0.80 -14.82 5.98
N LEU A 59 1.71 -14.10 5.30
CA LEU A 59 2.97 -14.66 4.80
C LEU A 59 3.88 -15.23 5.91
N PRO A 60 4.24 -14.47 6.96
CA PRO A 60 5.05 -15.01 8.05
C PRO A 60 4.33 -16.13 8.81
N MET A 61 2.99 -16.06 8.95
CA MET A 61 2.22 -17.11 9.60
C MET A 61 2.26 -18.43 8.84
N LEU A 62 2.19 -18.40 7.51
CA LEU A 62 2.31 -19.58 6.66
C LEU A 62 3.73 -20.18 6.68
N MET A 63 4.74 -19.32 6.85
CA MET A 63 6.13 -19.76 6.95
C MET A 63 6.46 -20.37 8.32
N HIS A 64 5.89 -19.81 9.38
CA HIS A 64 6.18 -20.23 10.75
C HIS A 64 5.27 -21.36 11.26
N ARG A 65 4.01 -21.42 10.82
CA ARG A 65 3.01 -22.40 11.29
C ARG A 65 2.44 -23.22 10.13
N LYS A 66 2.10 -24.48 10.42
CA LYS A 66 1.35 -25.35 9.49
C LYS A 66 -0.15 -25.02 9.54
N VAL A 67 -0.52 -23.81 9.13
CA VAL A 67 -1.92 -23.37 9.03
C VAL A 67 -2.36 -23.27 7.58
N ASP A 68 -3.66 -23.40 7.34
CA ASP A 68 -4.24 -23.22 6.01
C ASP A 68 -4.22 -21.73 5.61
N PHE A 69 -4.15 -21.48 4.30
CA PHE A 69 -4.12 -20.14 3.72
C PHE A 69 -5.34 -19.31 4.14
N ALA A 70 -6.53 -19.90 4.14
CA ALA A 70 -7.75 -19.21 4.56
C ALA A 70 -7.67 -18.74 6.02
N THR A 71 -7.15 -19.58 6.92
CA THR A 71 -6.95 -19.23 8.32
C THR A 71 -5.95 -18.08 8.47
N ALA A 72 -4.81 -18.14 7.78
CA ALA A 72 -3.80 -17.09 7.83
C ALA A 72 -4.34 -15.73 7.35
N LEU A 73 -5.18 -15.74 6.31
CA LEU A 73 -5.80 -14.54 5.77
C LEU A 73 -6.78 -13.89 6.77
N VAL A 74 -7.67 -14.71 7.36
CA VAL A 74 -8.64 -14.25 8.37
C VAL A 74 -7.92 -13.73 9.61
N THR A 75 -6.87 -14.42 10.07
CA THR A 75 -6.05 -13.95 11.19
C THR A 75 -5.37 -12.62 10.88
N SER A 76 -4.82 -12.43 9.68
CA SER A 76 -4.22 -11.16 9.28
C SER A 76 -5.23 -10.01 9.28
N PHE A 77 -6.41 -10.25 8.74
CA PHE A 77 -7.49 -9.25 8.74
C PHE A 77 -7.94 -8.90 10.15
N MET A 78 -8.14 -9.89 11.02
CA MET A 78 -8.53 -9.66 12.41
C MET A 78 -7.44 -8.95 13.22
N ALA A 79 -6.18 -9.36 13.08
CA ALA A 79 -5.04 -8.71 13.72
C ALA A 79 -4.95 -7.23 13.30
N THR A 80 -5.18 -6.95 12.01
CA THR A 80 -5.19 -5.58 11.48
C THR A 80 -6.35 -4.77 12.03
N ARG A 81 -7.54 -5.37 12.11
CA ARG A 81 -8.74 -4.70 12.62
C ARG A 81 -8.64 -4.39 14.11
N LEU A 82 -8.12 -5.32 14.92
CA LEU A 82 -7.93 -5.13 16.36
C LEU A 82 -6.85 -4.07 16.65
N ASN A 83 -5.82 -3.98 15.82
CA ASN A 83 -4.70 -3.04 15.97
C ASN A 83 -4.66 -2.00 14.85
N PHE A 84 -5.82 -1.42 14.49
CA PHE A 84 -5.96 -0.58 13.31
C PHE A 84 -5.01 0.62 13.28
N LEU A 85 -4.90 1.36 14.38
CA LEU A 85 -4.03 2.55 14.48
C LEU A 85 -2.54 2.20 14.33
N PRO A 86 -1.98 1.26 15.11
CA PRO A 86 -0.59 0.80 14.92
C PRO A 86 -0.32 0.27 13.50
N MET A 87 -1.25 -0.50 12.94
CA MET A 87 -1.10 -1.06 11.60
C MET A 87 -1.17 0.00 10.50
N LEU A 88 -2.01 1.02 10.65
CA LEU A 88 -2.06 2.15 9.73
C LEU A 88 -0.74 2.93 9.75
N LEU A 89 -0.22 3.23 10.94
CA LEU A 89 1.08 3.88 11.09
C LEU A 89 2.20 3.05 10.48
N TRP A 90 2.19 1.74 10.70
CA TRP A 90 3.16 0.82 10.10
C TRP A 90 3.09 0.83 8.56
N GLY A 91 1.88 0.76 8.01
CA GLY A 91 1.66 0.84 6.56
C GLY A 91 2.15 2.16 5.96
N VAL A 92 1.91 3.29 6.64
CA VAL A 92 2.39 4.61 6.22
C VAL A 92 3.93 4.69 6.26
N LEU A 93 4.56 4.13 7.30
CA LEU A 93 6.03 4.06 7.40
C LEU A 93 6.64 3.24 6.25
N ILE A 94 6.07 2.07 5.95
CA ILE A 94 6.51 1.25 4.82
C ILE A 94 6.38 2.05 3.52
N ALA A 95 5.22 2.66 3.26
CA ALA A 95 5.00 3.44 2.04
C ALA A 95 5.97 4.63 1.93
N GLY A 96 6.23 5.34 3.04
CA GLY A 96 7.17 6.45 3.09
C GLY A 96 8.62 6.00 2.84
N LEU A 97 9.06 4.90 3.45
CA LEU A 97 10.38 4.33 3.20
C LEU A 97 10.53 3.87 1.75
N ILE A 98 9.48 3.28 1.17
CA ILE A 98 9.47 2.89 -0.24
C ILE A 98 9.63 4.12 -1.13
N ALA A 99 8.88 5.19 -0.86
CA ALA A 99 8.96 6.44 -1.61
C ALA A 99 10.37 7.06 -1.52
N VAL A 100 11.00 7.06 -0.33
CA VAL A 100 12.38 7.53 -0.14
C VAL A 100 13.36 6.69 -0.96
N GLY A 101 13.22 5.36 -0.95
CA GLY A 101 14.08 4.51 -1.74
C GLY A 101 13.89 4.73 -3.25
N MET A 102 12.66 4.90 -3.73
CA MET A 102 12.39 5.28 -5.13
C MET A 102 13.03 6.63 -5.49
N ALA A 103 12.91 7.64 -4.61
CA ALA A 103 13.53 8.95 -4.81
C ALA A 103 15.07 8.88 -4.89
N SER A 104 15.68 7.91 -4.20
CA SER A 104 17.13 7.66 -4.24
C SER A 104 17.60 6.75 -5.39
N TYR A 105 16.79 6.58 -6.44
CA TYR A 105 17.05 5.61 -7.53
C TYR A 105 17.26 4.17 -7.02
N PHE A 106 16.51 3.78 -5.99
CA PHE A 106 16.57 2.48 -5.32
C PHE A 106 17.87 2.17 -4.56
N ILE A 107 18.82 3.11 -4.46
CA ILE A 107 20.07 2.88 -3.73
C ILE A 107 19.80 2.69 -2.22
N ALA A 108 18.92 3.50 -1.63
CA ALA A 108 18.59 3.36 -0.22
C ALA A 108 17.92 2.02 0.13
N MET A 109 17.39 1.29 -0.86
CA MET A 109 16.75 -0.01 -0.62
C MET A 109 17.68 -1.09 -0.10
N VAL A 110 18.98 -0.99 -0.40
CA VAL A 110 19.98 -1.91 0.15
C VAL A 110 19.93 -1.93 1.68
N VAL A 111 19.64 -0.79 2.31
CA VAL A 111 19.51 -0.65 3.77
C VAL A 111 18.07 -0.81 4.23
N ILE A 112 17.11 -0.26 3.49
CA ILE A 112 15.69 -0.29 3.87
C ILE A 112 15.14 -1.72 3.87
N PHE A 113 15.50 -2.57 2.91
CA PHE A 113 15.00 -3.95 2.86
C PHE A 113 15.34 -4.79 4.10
N PRO A 114 16.61 -4.93 4.52
CA PRO A 114 16.93 -5.71 5.71
C PRO A 114 16.30 -5.12 6.97
N TRP A 115 16.22 -3.78 7.05
CA TRP A 115 15.59 -3.11 8.18
C TRP A 115 14.09 -3.38 8.25
N LEU A 116 13.37 -3.21 7.14
CA LEU A 116 11.93 -3.51 7.06
C LEU A 116 11.66 -4.98 7.32
N GLY A 117 12.49 -5.90 6.83
CA GLY A 117 12.35 -7.33 7.10
C GLY A 117 12.44 -7.63 8.60
N HIS A 118 13.48 -7.11 9.26
CA HIS A 118 13.66 -7.29 10.71
C HIS A 118 12.51 -6.67 11.51
N ALA A 119 12.12 -5.45 11.18
CA ALA A 119 11.04 -4.75 11.89
C ALA A 119 9.67 -5.40 11.65
N SER A 120 9.39 -5.88 10.43
CA SER A 120 8.14 -6.59 10.12
C SER A 120 8.06 -7.93 10.85
N TRP A 121 9.20 -8.62 11.02
CA TRP A 121 9.27 -9.82 11.85
C TRP A 121 8.93 -9.53 13.32
N HIS A 122 9.44 -8.43 13.87
CA HIS A 122 9.11 -8.02 15.24
C HIS A 122 7.63 -7.65 15.36
N ALA A 123 7.11 -6.83 14.44
CA ALA A 123 5.69 -6.48 14.42
C ALA A 123 4.79 -7.73 14.34
N TYR A 124 5.16 -8.71 13.52
CA TYR A 124 4.46 -10.00 13.43
C TYR A 124 4.46 -10.76 14.77
N ARG A 125 5.60 -10.85 15.44
CA ARG A 125 5.72 -11.52 16.73
C ARG A 125 4.89 -10.84 17.80
N ASP A 126 5.00 -9.52 17.91
CA ASP A 126 4.26 -8.73 18.90
C ASP A 126 2.75 -8.87 18.71
N LEU A 127 2.27 -8.91 17.46
CA LEU A 127 0.84 -9.08 17.16
C LEU A 127 0.30 -10.46 17.54
N ILE A 128 1.10 -11.51 17.36
CA ILE A 128 0.68 -12.89 17.65
C ILE A 128 0.86 -13.22 19.13
N GLU A 129 1.87 -12.69 19.80
CA GLU A 129 2.03 -12.87 21.25
C GLU A 129 0.92 -12.11 22.02
N ALA A 130 0.37 -11.04 21.44
CA ALA A 130 -0.76 -10.29 22.02
C ALA A 130 -2.15 -10.90 21.74
N THR A 131 -2.28 -11.94 20.90
CA THR A 131 -3.55 -12.58 20.50
C THR A 131 -3.65 -14.02 20.98
#